data_AF-A0A497MMI4-F1
#
_entry.id   AF-A0A497MMI4-F1
#
_cell.length_a   1.000
_cell.length_b   1.000
_cell.length_c   1.000
_cell.angle_alpha   90.00
_cell.angle_beta   90.00
_cell.angle_gamma   90.00
#
_symmetry.space_group_name_H-M   'P 1'
#
loop_
_entity.id
_entity.type
_entity.pdbx_description
1 polymer ?
#
loop_
_entity_poly.entity_id
_entity_poly.type
_entity_poly.pdbx_seq_one_letter_code
_entity_poly.pdbx_strand_id
1 'polypeptide(L)'
;MDVGGANLKAALLKVEEGKPLEVYTASQYFPLWKAGKERLPEALNLLLRLLPEVEVEAVGLTMTAEVSDVYENKREGEIHVLSSVGDLFKSTPIKVVSVEGRLIPVEEAETHPLRVASANWAASGWLVSRKLREAILMDVGRTTTSIIPVKNWK
;
A
#
# COMPACT_ATOMS: atom_id res chain seq x y z
N MET A 1 0.13 4.69 -0.80
CA MET A 1 0.43 3.91 -2.02
C MET A 1 0.06 2.45 -1.77
N ASP A 2 -0.57 1.80 -2.75
CA ASP A 2 -0.94 0.39 -2.77
C ASP A 2 -0.20 -0.28 -3.94
N VAL A 3 0.83 -1.07 -3.61
CA VAL A 3 1.67 -1.78 -4.58
C VAL A 3 1.10 -3.19 -4.76
N GLY A 4 0.21 -3.35 -5.72
CA GLY A 4 -0.45 -4.62 -6.01
C GLY A 4 0.19 -5.40 -7.14
N GLY A 5 -0.05 -6.72 -7.17
CA GLY A 5 0.50 -7.60 -8.21
C GLY A 5 -0.03 -7.32 -9.62
N ALA A 6 -1.22 -6.73 -9.74
CA ALA A 6 -1.86 -6.42 -11.03
C ALA A 6 -1.98 -4.91 -11.33
N ASN A 7 -2.02 -4.09 -10.29
CA ASN A 7 -2.19 -2.66 -10.41
C ASN A 7 -1.36 -1.98 -9.35
N LEU A 8 -0.80 -0.84 -9.72
CA LEU A 8 -0.22 0.11 -8.79
C LEU A 8 -1.22 1.24 -8.57
N LYS A 9 -1.37 1.70 -7.34
CA LYS A 9 -2.25 2.83 -7.01
C LYS A 9 -1.56 3.76 -6.05
N ALA A 10 -1.75 5.05 -6.26
CA ALA A 10 -1.28 6.09 -5.37
C ALA A 10 -2.39 7.12 -5.13
N ALA A 11 -2.39 7.65 -3.91
CA ALA A 11 -3.22 8.78 -3.54
C ALA A 11 -2.28 9.80 -2.89
N LEU A 12 -2.26 11.02 -3.44
CA LEU A 12 -1.58 12.17 -2.87
C LEU A 12 -2.63 13.00 -2.13
N LEU A 13 -2.38 13.21 -0.83
CA LEU A 13 -3.28 13.96 0.03
C LEU A 13 -2.56 15.23 0.48
N LYS A 14 -3.18 16.38 0.27
CA LYS A 14 -2.81 17.61 0.96
C LYS A 14 -3.63 17.70 2.23
N VAL A 15 -2.97 17.74 3.39
CA VAL A 15 -3.64 17.70 4.69
C VAL A 15 -3.42 19.02 5.41
N GLU A 16 -4.51 19.60 5.92
CA GLU A 16 -4.50 20.81 6.74
C GLU A 16 -5.35 20.55 7.99
N GLU A 17 -4.83 20.88 9.18
CA GLU A 17 -5.51 20.62 10.46
C GLU A 17 -6.00 19.16 10.63
N GLY A 18 -5.24 18.19 10.11
CA GLY A 18 -5.56 16.77 10.18
C GLY A 18 -6.70 16.31 9.26
N LYS A 19 -7.14 17.17 8.33
CA LYS A 19 -8.18 16.85 7.34
C LYS A 19 -7.62 16.92 5.91
N PRO A 20 -8.01 15.99 5.01
CA PRO A 20 -7.63 16.08 3.61
C PRO A 20 -8.35 17.28 2.96
N LEU A 21 -7.58 18.23 2.45
CA LEU A 21 -8.05 19.39 1.71
C LEU A 21 -8.15 19.07 0.21
N GLU A 22 -7.13 18.42 -0.33
CA GLU A 22 -7.07 17.99 -1.73
C GLU A 22 -6.65 16.52 -1.79
N VAL A 23 -7.25 15.77 -2.72
CA VAL A 23 -6.93 14.36 -2.95
C VAL A 23 -6.76 14.14 -4.45
N TYR A 24 -5.56 13.74 -4.86
CA TYR A 24 -5.26 13.30 -6.21
C TYR A 24 -5.03 11.80 -6.19
N THR A 25 -5.56 11.08 -7.17
CA THR A 25 -5.38 9.64 -7.27
C THR A 25 -4.84 9.26 -8.63
N ALA A 26 -3.98 8.26 -8.65
CA ALA A 26 -3.45 7.67 -9.85
C ALA A 26 -3.53 6.15 -9.73
N SER A 27 -3.84 5.50 -10.84
CA SER A 27 -3.77 4.05 -10.95
C SER A 27 -3.17 3.67 -12.28
N GLN A 28 -2.32 2.65 -12.25
CA GLN A 28 -1.69 2.07 -13.42
C GLN A 28 -1.88 0.56 -13.40
N TYR A 29 -2.38 0.01 -14.50
CA TYR A 29 -2.37 -1.42 -14.71
C TYR A 29 -0.94 -1.88 -14.96
N PHE A 30 -0.44 -2.75 -14.08
CA PHE A 30 0.92 -3.25 -14.11
C PHE A 30 0.90 -4.71 -13.64
N PRO A 31 0.69 -5.67 -14.57
CA PRO A 31 0.69 -7.09 -14.24
C PRO A 31 2.13 -7.54 -13.98
N LEU A 32 2.54 -7.50 -12.71
CA LEU A 32 3.90 -7.79 -12.25
C LEU A 32 4.40 -9.16 -12.75
N TRP A 33 3.53 -10.18 -12.71
CA TRP A 33 3.81 -11.54 -13.23
C TRP A 33 4.12 -11.61 -14.73
N LYS A 34 3.72 -10.61 -15.52
CA LYS A 34 4.05 -10.53 -16.95
C LYS A 34 5.19 -9.56 -17.22
N ALA A 35 5.22 -8.45 -16.49
CA ALA A 35 6.21 -7.38 -16.69
C ALA A 35 7.59 -7.75 -16.13
N GLY A 36 7.63 -8.58 -15.09
CA GLY A 36 8.85 -8.92 -14.35
C GLY A 36 9.14 -7.93 -13.23
N LYS A 37 9.73 -8.44 -12.13
CA LYS A 37 10.03 -7.65 -10.93
C LYS A 37 10.95 -6.46 -11.19
N GLU A 38 11.92 -6.61 -12.07
CA GLU A 38 12.89 -5.55 -12.44
C GLU A 38 12.24 -4.27 -12.99
N ARG A 39 10.99 -4.34 -13.47
CA ARG A 39 10.26 -3.19 -14.02
C ARG A 39 9.45 -2.42 -12.97
N LEU A 40 9.35 -2.92 -11.74
CA LEU A 40 8.57 -2.29 -10.68
C LEU A 40 9.05 -0.86 -10.36
N PRO A 41 10.36 -0.58 -10.20
CA PRO A 41 10.82 0.79 -9.92
C PRO A 41 10.44 1.79 -11.02
N GLU A 42 10.58 1.40 -12.30
CA GLU A 42 10.19 2.23 -13.44
C GLU A 42 8.67 2.49 -13.43
N ALA A 43 7.86 1.45 -13.20
CA ALA A 43 6.40 1.55 -13.16
C ALA A 43 5.91 2.46 -12.01
N LEU A 44 6.50 2.35 -10.82
CA LEU A 44 6.21 3.23 -9.70
C LEU A 44 6.56 4.69 -10.02
N ASN A 45 7.71 4.96 -10.65
CA ASN A 45 8.07 6.31 -11.09
C ASN A 45 7.06 6.87 -12.12
N LEU A 46 6.64 6.04 -13.09
CA LEU A 46 5.60 6.43 -14.05
C LEU A 46 4.26 6.72 -13.39
N LEU A 47 3.86 5.94 -12.38
CA LEU A 47 2.65 6.18 -11.60
C LEU A 47 2.70 7.54 -10.90
N LEU A 48 3.82 7.88 -10.26
CA LEU A 48 3.97 9.14 -9.52
C LEU A 48 3.91 10.36 -10.44
N ARG A 49 4.35 10.24 -11.70
CA ARG A 49 4.23 11.31 -12.71
C ARG A 49 2.77 11.61 -13.13
N LEU A 50 1.82 10.76 -12.78
CA LEU A 50 0.38 11.01 -12.99
C LEU A 50 -0.22 11.86 -11.87
N LEU A 51 0.53 12.14 -10.81
CA LEU A 51 0.13 12.98 -9.69
C LEU A 51 0.82 14.35 -9.81
N PRO A 52 0.27 15.40 -9.15
CA PRO A 52 0.96 16.68 -9.03
C PRO A 52 2.38 16.52 -8.48
N GLU A 53 3.33 17.23 -9.08
CA GLU A 53 4.70 17.29 -8.61
C GLU A 53 4.79 18.18 -7.37
N VAL A 54 4.94 17.55 -6.20
CA VAL A 54 5.06 18.22 -4.90
C VAL A 54 6.09 17.50 -4.03
N GLU A 55 6.64 18.20 -3.05
CA GLU A 55 7.46 17.57 -2.01
C GLU A 55 6.56 16.74 -1.08
N VAL A 56 6.87 15.46 -0.91
CA VAL A 56 6.09 14.54 -0.09
C VAL A 56 6.71 14.43 1.29
N GLU A 57 5.94 14.81 2.31
CA GLU A 57 6.38 14.79 3.72
C GLU A 57 6.36 13.40 4.35
N ALA A 58 5.49 12.50 3.89
CA ALA A 58 5.39 11.14 4.38
C ALA A 58 4.70 10.21 3.36
N VAL A 59 5.04 8.92 3.40
CA VAL A 59 4.42 7.87 2.58
C VAL A 59 3.78 6.81 3.46
N GLY A 60 2.48 6.59 3.28
CA GLY A 60 1.81 5.38 3.73
C GLY A 60 1.87 4.30 2.66
N LEU A 61 2.31 3.09 2.99
CA LEU A 61 2.48 1.97 2.07
C LEU A 61 1.66 0.76 2.49
N THR A 62 0.98 0.15 1.53
CA THR A 62 0.48 -1.23 1.62
C THR A 62 0.88 -1.97 0.35
N MET A 63 0.92 -3.30 0.43
CA MET A 63 1.31 -4.12 -0.71
C MET A 63 0.52 -5.42 -0.76
N THR A 64 0.31 -5.88 -1.98
CA THR A 64 -0.14 -7.25 -2.33
C THR A 64 0.68 -7.82 -3.49
N ALA A 65 1.69 -7.08 -3.97
CA ALA A 65 2.58 -7.52 -5.03
C ALA A 65 3.54 -8.64 -4.59
N GLU A 66 3.84 -8.73 -3.29
CA GLU A 66 4.81 -9.68 -2.71
C GLU A 66 4.41 -11.15 -2.89
N VAL A 67 3.14 -11.43 -3.19
CA VAL A 67 2.63 -12.78 -3.48
C VAL A 67 2.59 -13.11 -4.98
N SER A 68 3.11 -12.24 -5.85
CA SER A 68 3.17 -12.47 -7.29
C SER A 68 4.16 -13.58 -7.65
N ASP A 69 3.85 -14.35 -8.69
CA ASP A 69 4.65 -15.50 -9.18
C ASP A 69 6.07 -15.15 -9.68
N VAL A 70 6.45 -13.87 -9.67
CA VAL A 70 7.81 -13.42 -10.04
C VAL A 70 8.82 -13.59 -8.92
N TYR A 71 8.33 -13.79 -7.70
CA TYR A 71 9.16 -13.97 -6.51
C TYR A 71 9.18 -15.45 -6.12
N GLU A 72 10.34 -15.93 -5.70
CA GLU A 72 10.53 -17.28 -5.20
C GLU A 72 9.77 -17.49 -3.89
N ASN A 73 9.70 -16.45 -3.06
CA ASN A 73 8.96 -16.48 -1.81
C ASN A 73 8.45 -15.08 -1.42
N LYS A 74 7.48 -15.05 -0.50
CA LYS A 74 6.85 -13.79 -0.05
C LYS A 74 7.84 -12.79 0.55
N ARG A 75 8.86 -13.28 1.27
CA ARG A 75 9.86 -12.43 1.91
C ARG A 75 10.70 -11.69 0.87
N GLU A 76 11.10 -12.37 -0.21
CA GLU A 76 11.77 -11.74 -1.34
C GLU A 76 10.90 -10.64 -1.96
N GLY A 77 9.64 -10.96 -2.25
CA GLY A 77 8.72 -10.00 -2.86
C GLY A 77 8.49 -8.76 -2.01
N GLU A 78 8.40 -8.93 -0.70
CA GLU A 78 8.22 -7.82 0.23
C GLU A 78 9.47 -6.93 0.29
N ILE A 79 10.65 -7.52 0.52
CA ILE A 79 11.92 -6.77 0.56
C ILE A 79 12.10 -5.98 -0.74
N HIS A 80 11.80 -6.61 -1.88
CA HIS A 80 11.91 -5.96 -3.19
C HIS A 80 10.92 -4.80 -3.37
N VAL A 81 9.68 -4.92 -2.87
CA VAL A 81 8.72 -3.81 -2.88
C VAL A 81 9.17 -2.69 -1.95
N LEU A 82 9.59 -3.02 -0.73
CA LEU A 82 10.06 -2.04 0.26
C LEU A 82 11.27 -1.27 -0.27
N SER A 83 12.25 -1.95 -0.87
CA SER A 83 13.42 -1.31 -1.46
C SER A 83 13.05 -0.43 -2.66
N SER A 84 12.19 -0.93 -3.56
CA SER A 84 11.73 -0.17 -4.73
C SER A 84 11.02 1.14 -4.34
N VAL A 85 10.24 1.12 -3.26
CA VAL A 85 9.59 2.33 -2.74
C VAL A 85 10.58 3.21 -1.97
N GLY A 86 11.48 2.61 -1.19
CA GLY A 86 12.55 3.32 -0.47
C GLY A 86 13.45 4.14 -1.41
N ASP A 87 13.83 3.57 -2.55
CA ASP A 87 14.66 4.23 -3.55
C ASP A 87 14.00 5.46 -4.20
N LEU A 88 12.67 5.47 -4.29
CA LEU A 88 11.89 6.61 -4.79
C LEU A 88 11.75 7.72 -3.75
N PHE A 89 11.76 7.37 -2.47
CA PHE A 89 11.42 8.25 -1.35
C PHE A 89 12.57 8.34 -0.32
N LYS A 90 13.81 8.47 -0.80
CA LYS A 90 15.04 8.35 0.02
C LYS A 90 15.10 9.24 1.26
N SER A 91 14.47 10.41 1.22
CA SER A 91 14.46 11.38 2.31
C SER A 91 13.08 11.56 2.96
N THR A 92 12.11 10.73 2.58
CA THR A 92 10.73 10.83 3.05
C THR A 92 10.43 9.64 3.97
N PRO A 93 9.93 9.87 5.20
CA PRO A 93 9.49 8.79 6.07
C PRO A 93 8.44 7.90 5.42
N ILE A 94 8.71 6.60 5.38
CA ILE A 94 7.77 5.58 4.89
C ILE A 94 7.23 4.81 6.10
N LYS A 95 5.90 4.64 6.13
CA LYS A 95 5.21 3.78 7.08
C LYS A 95 4.40 2.72 6.35
N VAL A 96 4.59 1.46 6.73
CA VAL A 96 3.91 0.32 6.13
C VAL A 96 2.73 -0.08 7.01
N VAL A 97 1.58 -0.34 6.41
CA VAL A 97 0.43 -0.86 7.17
C VAL A 97 0.64 -2.33 7.50
N SER A 98 0.42 -2.69 8.76
CA SER A 98 0.46 -4.07 9.22
C SER A 98 -0.92 -4.72 9.19
N VAL A 99 -0.95 -6.05 9.18
CA VAL A 99 -2.16 -6.88 9.28
C VAL A 99 -2.94 -6.65 10.59
N GLU A 100 -2.31 -6.04 11.59
CA GLU A 100 -2.97 -5.64 12.84
C GLU A 100 -3.55 -4.22 12.81
N GLY A 101 -3.59 -3.55 11.65
CA GLY A 101 -4.12 -2.20 11.52
C GLY A 101 -3.24 -1.15 12.21
N ARG A 102 -1.92 -1.23 12.00
CA ARG A 102 -0.94 -0.26 12.52
C ARG A 102 -0.03 0.23 11.40
N LEU A 103 0.52 1.42 11.57
CA LEU A 103 1.60 1.94 10.73
C LEU A 103 2.93 1.66 11.41
N ILE A 104 3.77 0.83 10.78
CA ILE A 104 5.10 0.46 11.28
C ILE A 104 6.21 1.04 10.40
N PRO A 105 7.42 1.29 10.93
CA PRO A 105 8.59 1.66 10.12
C PRO A 105 8.98 0.57 9.12
N VAL A 106 9.71 0.94 8.07
CA VAL A 106 10.21 -0.01 7.05
C VAL A 106 11.12 -1.06 7.68
N GLU A 107 11.98 -0.65 8.62
CA GLU A 107 12.93 -1.54 9.29
C GLU A 107 12.20 -2.66 10.07
N GLU A 108 11.05 -2.33 10.68
CA GLU A 108 10.23 -3.32 11.39
C GLU A 108 9.53 -4.27 10.39
N ALA A 109 9.08 -3.74 9.25
CA ALA A 109 8.46 -4.53 8.18
C ALA A 109 9.45 -5.55 7.61
N GLU A 110 10.66 -5.12 7.24
CA GLU A 110 11.73 -6.00 6.73
C GLU A 110 12.12 -7.11 7.71
N THR A 111 12.08 -6.79 9.01
CA THR A 111 12.38 -7.76 10.08
C THR A 111 11.23 -8.77 10.26
N HIS A 112 9.98 -8.33 10.09
CA HIS A 112 8.78 -9.14 10.33
C HIS A 112 7.83 -9.16 9.13
N PRO A 113 8.23 -9.78 8.01
CA PRO A 113 7.53 -9.62 6.74
C PRO A 113 6.06 -10.06 6.76
N LEU A 114 5.79 -11.16 7.47
CA LEU A 114 4.42 -11.67 7.63
C LEU A 114 3.45 -10.68 8.30
N ARG A 115 3.95 -9.64 8.97
CA ARG A 115 3.11 -8.61 9.59
C ARG A 115 2.61 -7.57 8.60
N VAL A 116 3.20 -7.44 7.40
CA VAL A 116 2.76 -6.45 6.39
C VAL A 116 2.28 -7.07 5.09
N ALA A 117 2.56 -8.36 4.89
CA ALA A 117 2.10 -9.12 3.73
C ALA A 117 0.58 -9.02 3.55
N SER A 118 0.16 -8.54 2.38
CA SER A 118 -1.22 -8.43 1.94
C SER A 118 -2.12 -7.69 2.93
N ALA A 119 -1.60 -6.66 3.60
CA ALA A 119 -2.30 -5.91 4.64
C ALA A 119 -3.30 -4.85 4.11
N ASN A 120 -3.63 -4.87 2.81
CA ASN A 120 -4.55 -3.91 2.20
C ASN A 120 -5.98 -4.02 2.77
N TRP A 121 -6.45 -5.24 3.07
CA TRP A 121 -7.75 -5.44 3.75
C TRP A 121 -7.73 -4.88 5.17
N ALA A 122 -6.63 -5.07 5.90
CA ALA A 122 -6.46 -4.54 7.26
C ALA A 122 -6.46 -3.01 7.25
N ALA A 123 -5.85 -2.38 6.23
CA ALA A 123 -5.87 -0.92 6.06
C ALA A 123 -7.29 -0.37 5.93
N SER A 124 -8.11 -0.94 5.06
CA SER A 124 -9.48 -0.51 4.83
C SER A 124 -10.37 -0.74 6.06
N GLY A 125 -10.27 -1.92 6.68
CA GLY A 125 -10.98 -2.26 7.91
C GLY A 125 -10.64 -1.30 9.04
N TRP A 126 -9.34 -1.05 9.25
CA TRP A 126 -8.84 -0.10 10.24
C TRP A 126 -9.35 1.32 10.01
N LEU A 127 -9.36 1.80 8.76
CA LEU A 127 -9.90 3.11 8.43
C LEU A 127 -11.40 3.21 8.77
N VAL A 128 -12.18 2.20 8.40
CA VAL A 128 -13.62 2.14 8.73
C VAL A 128 -13.82 2.10 10.24
N SER A 129 -13.00 1.36 10.98
CA SER A 129 -13.06 1.25 12.44
C SER A 129 -12.79 2.57 13.16
N ARG A 130 -12.15 3.56 12.50
CA ARG A 130 -12.00 4.93 13.03
C ARG A 130 -13.24 5.80 12.87
N LYS A 131 -14.23 5.36 12.08
CA LYS A 131 -15.41 6.15 11.73
C LYS A 131 -16.71 5.49 12.20
N LEU A 132 -16.77 4.17 12.19
CA LEU A 132 -17.96 3.39 12.53
C LEU A 132 -17.65 2.41 13.67
N ARG A 133 -18.55 2.36 14.66
CA ARG A 133 -18.44 1.43 15.79
C ARG A 133 -18.70 -0.01 15.38
N GLU A 134 -19.74 -0.22 14.58
CA GLU A 134 -20.22 -1.52 14.09
C GLU A 134 -20.43 -1.40 12.58
N ALA A 135 -19.79 -2.26 11.79
CA ALA A 135 -19.96 -2.28 10.33
C ALA A 135 -19.52 -3.63 9.75
N ILE A 136 -19.93 -3.91 8.52
CA ILE A 136 -19.29 -4.92 7.67
C ILE A 136 -18.82 -4.18 6.43
N LEU A 137 -17.51 -4.11 6.24
CA LEU A 137 -16.92 -3.62 5.01
C LEU A 137 -16.83 -4.78 4.01
N MET A 138 -17.31 -4.54 2.78
CA MET A 138 -17.16 -5.46 1.66
C MET A 138 -16.32 -4.78 0.58
N ASP A 139 -15.11 -5.26 0.37
CA ASP A 139 -14.21 -4.81 -0.70
C ASP A 139 -14.17 -5.88 -1.80
N VAL A 140 -14.82 -5.59 -2.92
CA VAL A 140 -14.97 -6.52 -4.05
C VAL A 140 -13.99 -6.11 -5.15
N GLY A 141 -12.88 -6.82 -5.23
CA GLY A 141 -11.92 -6.71 -6.32
C GLY A 141 -12.29 -7.60 -7.52
N ARG A 142 -11.46 -7.54 -8.57
CA ARG A 142 -11.64 -8.38 -9.76
C ARG A 142 -11.46 -9.88 -9.50
N THR A 143 -10.67 -10.24 -8.50
CA THR A 143 -10.29 -11.63 -8.21
C THR A 143 -10.68 -12.05 -6.79
N THR A 144 -10.76 -11.10 -5.87
CA THR A 144 -10.96 -11.38 -4.44
C THR A 144 -12.11 -10.52 -3.90
N THR A 145 -12.76 -11.01 -2.84
CA THR A 145 -13.71 -10.24 -2.05
C THR A 145 -13.28 -10.34 -0.58
N SER A 146 -13.01 -9.19 0.04
CA SER A 146 -12.71 -9.09 1.46
C SER A 146 -13.99 -8.71 2.21
N ILE A 147 -14.40 -9.52 3.17
CA ILE A 147 -15.53 -9.25 4.08
C ILE A 147 -14.94 -9.02 5.47
N ILE A 148 -14.97 -7.77 5.92
CA ILE A 148 -14.24 -7.32 7.10
C ILE A 148 -15.25 -6.81 8.14
N PRO A 149 -15.50 -7.55 9.23
CA PRO A 149 -16.33 -7.05 10.32
C PRO A 149 -15.57 -6.00 11.10
N VAL A 150 -16.27 -4.92 11.46
CA VAL A 150 -15.84 -3.93 12.43
C VAL A 150 -16.79 -4.03 13.61
N LYS A 151 -16.26 -4.28 14.81
CA LYS A 151 -17.01 -4.43 16.04
C LYS A 151 -16.33 -3.67 17.17
N ASN A 152 -17.08 -2.84 17.88
CA ASN A 152 -16.56 -1.96 18.93
C ASN A 152 -15.31 -1.18 18.48
N TRP A 153 -15.36 -0.59 17.27
CA TRP A 153 -14.26 0.21 16.68
C TRP A 153 -12.99 -0.57 16.32
N LYS A 154 -13.07 -1.91 16.24
CA LYS A 154 -11.95 -2.81 15.88
C LYS A 154 -12.31 -3.71 14.73
#